data_AF-A0A2M8WK41-F1
#
_entry.id   AF-A0A2M8WK41-F1
#
_cell.length_a   1.000
_cell.length_b   1.000
_cell.length_c   1.000
_cell.angle_alpha   90.00
_cell.angle_beta   90.00
_cell.angle_gamma   90.00
#
_symmetry.space_group_name_H-M   'P 1'
#
loop_
_entity.id
_entity.type
_entity.pdbx_description
1 polymer ?
#
loop_
_entity_poly.entity_id
_entity_poly.type
_entity_poly.pdbx_seq_one_letter_code
_entity_poly.pdbx_strand_id
1 'polypeptide(L)' 'MRIMGINMKLDDYLKANSISGADFAKTIGVDAATVFRIRTGRVFPHRRTMQAIIIATGGQVSANDLIYVNDETGDQN' A
#
# COMPACT_ATOMS: atom_id res chain seq x y z
N MET A 1 -5.26 -23.30 -10.05
CA MET A 1 -5.14 -22.46 -8.83
C MET A 1 -5.21 -21.00 -9.27
N ARG A 2 -6.05 -20.17 -8.66
CA ARG A 2 -6.67 -18.98 -9.30
C ARG A 2 -5.66 -17.91 -9.73
N ILE A 3 -5.61 -17.65 -11.04
CA ILE A 3 -5.07 -16.45 -11.67
C ILE A 3 -6.25 -15.47 -11.80
N MET A 4 -6.35 -14.47 -10.93
CA MET A 4 -7.18 -13.28 -11.16
C MET A 4 -6.74 -12.20 -10.18
N GLY A 5 -6.07 -11.16 -10.70
CA GLY A 5 -5.63 -10.02 -9.90
C GLY A 5 -6.82 -9.32 -9.27
N ILE A 6 -6.90 -9.38 -7.94
CA ILE A 6 -7.67 -8.43 -7.17
C ILE A 6 -6.62 -7.52 -6.55
N ASN A 7 -6.29 -6.45 -7.27
CA ASN A 7 -5.35 -5.43 -6.79
C ASN A 7 -5.95 -4.77 -5.54
N MET A 8 -5.55 -5.20 -4.34
CA MET A 8 -6.01 -4.59 -3.10
C MET A 8 -5.04 -3.48 -2.71
N LYS A 9 -5.46 -2.22 -2.81
CA LYS A 9 -4.67 -1.12 -2.29
C LYS A 9 -4.55 -1.24 -0.78
N LEU A 10 -3.43 -0.77 -0.24
CA LEU A 10 -3.21 -0.78 1.21
C LEU A 10 -4.32 -0.02 1.96
N ASP A 11 -4.88 1.02 1.36
CA ASP A 11 -6.00 1.76 1.93
C ASP A 11 -7.27 0.90 2.10
N ASP A 12 -7.60 0.10 1.09
CA ASP A 12 -8.75 -0.79 1.11
C ASP A 12 -8.57 -1.93 2.11
N TYR A 13 -7.35 -2.48 2.21
CA TYR A 13 -7.01 -3.49 3.22
C TYR A 13 -7.27 -2.99 4.64
N LEU A 14 -6.82 -1.77 4.93
CA LEU A 14 -6.99 -1.19 6.27
C LEU A 14 -8.47 -0.93 6.58
N LYS A 15 -9.24 -0.43 5.60
CA LYS A 15 -10.69 -0.22 5.74
C LYS A 15 -11.44 -1.53 5.96
N ALA A 16 -11.17 -2.55 5.15
CA ALA A 16 -11.85 -3.85 5.23
C ALA A 16 -11.63 -4.56 6.57
N ASN A 17 -10.46 -4.34 7.19
CA ASN A 17 -10.11 -4.94 8.47
C ASN A 17 -10.34 -4.00 9.66
N SER A 18 -10.90 -2.81 9.45
CA SER A 18 -11.06 -1.76 10.48
C SER A 18 -9.76 -1.43 11.23
N ILE A 19 -8.62 -1.46 10.53
CA ILE A 19 -7.29 -1.17 11.09
C ILE A 19 -6.95 0.30 10.84
N SER A 20 -6.59 1.02 11.91
CA SER A 20 -6.11 2.40 11.75
C SER A 20 -4.72 2.43 11.11
N GLY A 21 -4.44 3.48 10.34
CA GLY A 21 -3.11 3.65 9.73
C GLY A 21 -1.98 3.74 10.78
N ALA A 22 -2.27 4.31 11.95
CA ALA A 22 -1.31 4.42 13.04
C ALA A 22 -1.02 3.06 13.69
N ASP A 23 -2.03 2.21 13.87
CA ASP A 23 -1.83 0.88 14.46
C ASP A 23 -1.13 -0.05 13.47
N PHE A 24 -1.47 0.04 12.18
CA PHE A 24 -0.71 -0.68 11.16
C PHE A 24 0.75 -0.23 11.09
N ALA A 25 1.03 1.06 11.26
CA ALA A 25 2.40 1.59 11.29
C ALA A 25 3.23 0.98 12.44
N LYS A 26 2.63 0.87 13.64
CA LYS A 26 3.26 0.17 14.78
C LYS A 26 3.58 -1.29 14.43
N THR A 27 2.65 -1.99 13.78
CA THR A 27 2.83 -3.39 13.38
C THR A 27 4.01 -3.60 12.45
N ILE A 28 4.22 -2.71 11.48
CA ILE A 28 5.32 -2.82 10.50
C ILE A 28 6.58 -2.05 10.90
N GLY A 29 6.59 -1.39 12.06
CA GLY A 29 7.74 -0.67 12.61
C GLY A 29 8.10 0.63 11.88
N VAL A 30 7.11 1.39 11.42
CA VAL A 30 7.31 2.72 10.79
C VAL A 30 6.42 3.78 11.44
N ASP A 31 6.60 5.05 11.06
CA ASP A 31 5.74 6.13 11.52
C ASP A 31 4.40 6.17 10.76
N ALA A 32 3.36 6.69 11.42
CA ALA A 32 2.02 6.80 10.84
C ALA A 32 1.97 7.68 9.57
N ALA A 33 2.82 8.70 9.49
CA ALA A 33 2.90 9.57 8.31
C ALA A 33 3.49 8.83 7.09
N THR A 34 4.40 7.89 7.30
CA THR A 34 4.92 6.98 6.27
C THR A 34 3.80 6.08 5.74
N VAL A 35 3.01 5.45 6.60
CA VAL A 35 1.84 4.67 6.16
C VAL A 35 0.84 5.54 5.39
N PHE A 36 0.56 6.76 5.86
CA PHE A 36 -0.32 7.70 5.15
C PHE A 36 0.20 8.05 3.75
N ARG A 37 1.49 8.38 3.62
CA ARG A 37 2.11 8.70 2.32
C ARG A 37 2.07 7.51 1.36
N ILE A 38 2.29 6.29 1.85
CA ILE A 38 2.20 5.06 1.05
C ILE A 38 0.76 4.83 0.58
N ARG A 39 -0.24 4.91 1.47
CA ARG A 39 -1.67 4.73 1.14
C ARG A 39 -2.20 5.72 0.11
N THR A 40 -1.64 6.92 0.11
CA THR A 40 -2.02 8.01 -0.81
C THR A 40 -1.15 8.07 -2.06
N GLY A 41 -0.21 7.13 -2.24
CA GLY A 41 0.67 7.07 -3.40
C GLY A 41 1.71 8.17 -3.49
N ARG A 42 1.89 8.97 -2.44
CA ARG A 42 2.86 10.07 -2.41
C ARG A 42 4.31 9.61 -2.37
N VAL A 43 4.55 8.40 -1.86
CA VAL A 43 5.88 7.80 -1.79
C VAL A 43 5.82 6.32 -2.15
N PHE A 44 6.86 5.87 -2.85
CA PHE A 44 7.10 4.45 -3.04
C PHE A 44 7.87 3.88 -1.83
N PRO A 45 7.36 2.85 -1.14
CA PRO A 45 8.03 2.29 0.02
C PRO A 45 9.35 1.60 -0.35
N HIS A 46 10.38 1.77 0.47
CA HIS A 46 11.64 1.04 0.30
C HIS A 46 11.43 -0.47 0.52
N ARG A 47 12.34 -1.30 -0.01
CA ARG A 47 12.26 -2.78 -0.01
C ARG A 47 11.86 -3.37 1.36
N ARG A 48 12.46 -2.90 2.45
CA ARG A 48 12.17 -3.38 3.82
C ARG A 48 10.72 -3.11 4.24
N THR A 49 10.24 -1.89 4.04
CA THR A 49 8.86 -1.49 4.35
C THR A 49 7.87 -2.24 3.49
N MET A 50 8.19 -2.42 2.20
CA MET A 50 7.38 -3.20 1.27
C MET A 50 7.23 -4.66 1.71
N GLN A 51 8.34 -5.32 2.08
CA GLN A 51 8.30 -6.67 2.63
C GLN A 51 7.47 -6.75 3.91
N ALA A 52 7.62 -5.78 4.82
CA ALA A 52 6.84 -5.74 6.05
C ALA A 52 5.33 -5.60 5.78
N ILE A 53 4.94 -4.80 4.79
CA ILE A 53 3.53 -4.67 4.36
C ILE A 53 3.01 -5.99 3.80
N ILE A 54 3.76 -6.64 2.89
CA ILE A 54 3.34 -7.91 2.28
C ILE A 54 3.15 -8.98 3.35
N ILE A 55 4.08 -9.08 4.30
CA ILE A 55 4.02 -10.04 5.41
C ILE A 55 2.83 -9.73 6.34
N ALA A 56 2.67 -8.48 6.76
CA ALA A 56 1.61 -8.06 7.70
C ALA A 56 0.20 -8.18 7.10
N THR A 57 0.08 -8.19 5.78
CA THR A 57 -1.20 -8.35 5.06
C THR A 57 -1.45 -9.78 4.58
N GLY A 58 -0.54 -10.71 4.88
CA GLY A 58 -0.63 -12.09 4.39
C GLY A 58 -0.62 -12.20 2.87
N GLY A 59 0.01 -11.23 2.18
CA GLY A 59 0.06 -11.16 0.72
C GLY A 59 -1.21 -10.63 0.04
N GLN A 60 -2.21 -10.15 0.80
CA GLN A 60 -3.39 -9.49 0.22
C GLN A 60 -3.03 -8.17 -0.47
N VAL A 61 -2.04 -7.45 0.08
CA VAL A 61 -1.43 -6.28 -0.55
C VAL A 61 -0.09 -6.70 -1.13
N SER A 62 0.04 -6.66 -2.45
CA SER A 62 1.26 -6.99 -3.18
C SER A 62 2.11 -5.75 -3.48
N ALA A 63 3.34 -5.97 -3.98
CA ALA A 63 4.19 -4.86 -4.42
C ALA A 63 3.55 -4.03 -5.55
N ASN A 64 2.80 -4.67 -6.45
CA ASN A 64 2.12 -3.99 -7.55
C ASN A 64 1.01 -3.06 -7.04
N ASP A 65 0.39 -3.39 -5.91
CA ASP A 65 -0.66 -2.58 -5.30
C ASP A 65 -0.12 -1.28 -4.70
N LEU A 66 1.16 -1.26 -4.35
CA LEU A 66 1.86 -0.10 -3.78
C LEU A 66 2.40 0.85 -4.86
N ILE A 67 2.28 0.48 -6.13
CA ILE A 67 2.58 1.37 -7.25
C ILE A 67 1.34 2.22 -7.54
N TYR A 68 1.53 3.54 -7.52
CA TYR A 68 0.55 4.51 -7.94
C TYR A 68 1.10 5.13 -9.23
N VAL A 69 0.47 4.80 -10.35
CA VAL A 69 0.77 5.46 -11.61
C VAL A 69 -0.03 6.76 -11.58
N ASN A 70 0.66 7.88 -11.33
CA ASN A 70 0.07 9.18 -11.60
C ASN A 70 -0.03 9.30 -13.12
N ASP A 71 -1.24 9.18 -13.66
CA ASP A 71 -1.52 9.45 -15.06
C ASP A 71 -1.56 10.97 -15.26
N GLU A 72 -0.41 11.63 -15.08
CA GLU A 72 -0.21 13.04 -15.43
C GLU A 72 0.22 13.12 -16.90
N THR A 73 -0.51 12.45 -17.80
CA THR A 73 -0.47 12.81 -19.21
C THR A 73 -1.29 14.07 -19.36
N GLY A 74 -0.66 15.20 -19.04
CA GLY A 74 -1.07 16.49 -19.59
C GLY A 74 -0.93 16.39 -21.11
N ASP A 75 -2.03 16.02 -21.77
CA ASP A 75 -2.21 16.19 -23.21
C ASP A 75 -2.23 17.70 -23.47
N GLN A 76 -1.04 18.27 -23.61
CA GLN A 76 -0.84 19.56 -24.26
C GLN A 76 -0.53 19.28 -25.73
N ASN A 77 -1.57 19.28 -26.55
CA ASN A 77 -1.47 19.65 -27.96
C ASN A 77 -2.77 20.31 -28.44
#